data_AF-A0A7X3G7P4-F1
#
_entry.id   AF-A0A7X3G7P4-F1
#
_cell.length_a   1.000
_cell.length_b   1.000
_cell.length_c   1.000
_cell.angle_alpha   90.00
_cell.angle_beta   90.00
_cell.angle_gamma   90.00
#
_symmetry.space_group_name_H-M   'P 1'
#
loop_
_entity.id
_entity.type
_entity.pdbx_description
1 polymer ?
#
loop_
_entity_poly.entity_id
_entity_poly.type
_entity_poly.pdbx_seq_one_letter_code
_entity_poly.pdbx_strand_id
1 'polypeptide(L)'
;MFRNLVFRGALKEEHADLFYLVKKALRPLEEQLGFEIPDSEVSYFVIHFGGYLEAAQQPSHRYQALVVCPNGVSSSLIVKENLRQLFPNIYFADTYSIQGWETVDEKQYDMVFGTVKVDTDLPFFLVSQVMTASHKKELFQLVNRYFPNAAYFPLEIEQLLALIGQHATIHQEQPLKYELVQFLNQRSLEQRRSPMLEELLTAETFQRSEQELEWQAAIALAAQPLLDSGAIQPHYIEAMIRKVEEFGPFIDLGKGIAIPHARPEDGVQELGMSLLVLDKPVHLLDDPKHPISLLICIAAIDNHTHLRALSHLTKILRDPENIGQLVGAQQFTDIQALLKEE
;
A
#
# COMPACT_ATOMS: atom_id res chain seq x y z
N MET A 1 -10.17 1.50 28.77
CA MET A 1 -10.52 0.10 29.07
C MET A 1 -10.70 -0.64 27.73
N PHE A 2 -9.61 -1.00 27.06
CA PHE A 2 -9.65 -1.76 25.80
C PHE A 2 -9.41 -3.24 26.10
N ARG A 3 -10.49 -4.04 26.09
CA ARG A 3 -10.45 -5.50 26.21
C ARG A 3 -10.44 -6.10 24.80
N ASN A 4 -9.25 -6.33 24.23
CA ASN A 4 -9.07 -7.30 23.13
C ASN A 4 -8.35 -8.52 23.69
N LEU A 5 -9.13 -9.58 23.91
CA LEU A 5 -8.77 -10.78 24.68
C LEU A 5 -7.95 -11.82 23.91
N VAL A 6 -7.43 -11.51 22.72
CA VAL A 6 -6.73 -12.48 21.85
C VAL A 6 -5.19 -12.33 21.88
N PHE A 7 -4.67 -11.22 22.40
CA PHE A 7 -3.29 -10.78 22.10
C PHE A 7 -2.22 -11.00 23.19
N ARG A 8 -2.55 -11.60 24.35
CA ARG A 8 -1.62 -11.64 25.49
C ARG A 8 -0.55 -12.74 25.45
N GLY A 9 -0.72 -13.78 24.63
CA GLY A 9 0.12 -14.99 24.65
C GLY A 9 1.07 -15.13 23.46
N ALA A 10 0.53 -15.17 22.24
CA ALA A 10 1.26 -15.63 21.06
C ALA A 10 2.45 -14.73 20.64
N LEU A 11 2.32 -13.40 20.75
CA LEU A 11 3.38 -12.45 20.33
C LEU A 11 4.60 -12.43 21.26
N LYS A 12 4.47 -12.89 22.51
CA LYS A 12 5.61 -12.99 23.44
C LYS A 12 6.58 -14.11 23.03
N GLU A 13 6.10 -15.10 22.27
CA GLU A 13 6.91 -16.27 21.88
C GLU A 13 7.56 -16.10 20.49
N GLU A 14 6.91 -15.43 19.53
CA GLU A 14 7.44 -15.25 18.16
C GLU A 14 8.50 -14.14 18.03
N HIS A 15 8.45 -13.10 18.87
CA HIS A 15 9.39 -11.96 18.82
C HIS A 15 9.88 -11.54 20.22
N ALA A 16 10.18 -12.51 21.08
CA ALA A 16 10.61 -12.29 22.47
C ALA A 16 11.78 -11.30 22.60
N ASP A 17 12.78 -11.43 21.73
CA ASP A 17 13.99 -10.59 21.74
C ASP A 17 13.68 -9.13 21.36
N LEU A 18 12.88 -8.93 20.30
CA LEU A 18 12.47 -7.60 19.88
C LEU A 18 11.58 -6.93 20.92
N PHE A 19 10.66 -7.68 21.53
CA PHE A 19 9.83 -7.19 22.62
C PHE A 19 10.66 -6.71 23.81
N TYR A 20 11.68 -7.47 24.20
CA TYR A 20 12.60 -7.08 25.28
C TYR A 20 13.38 -5.80 24.92
N LEU A 21 13.88 -5.70 23.69
CA LEU A 21 14.64 -4.53 23.22
C LEU A 21 13.77 -3.27 23.19
N VAL A 22 12.55 -3.37 22.65
CA VAL A 22 11.59 -2.25 22.60
C VAL A 22 11.21 -1.83 24.02
N LYS A 23 10.90 -2.77 24.92
CA LYS A 23 10.59 -2.45 26.32
C LYS A 23 11.74 -1.72 27.00
N LYS A 24 12.99 -2.13 26.75
CA LYS A 24 14.17 -1.45 27.28
C LYS A 24 14.35 -0.04 26.69
N ALA A 25 14.08 0.12 25.39
CA ALA A 25 14.18 1.40 24.70
C ALA A 25 13.12 2.41 25.15
N LEU A 26 11.96 1.93 25.63
CA LEU A 26 10.87 2.76 26.12
C LEU A 26 11.05 3.27 27.57
N ARG A 27 12.04 2.79 28.33
CA ARG A 27 12.26 3.24 29.73
C ARG A 27 12.39 4.75 29.92
N PRO A 28 13.13 5.51 29.08
CA PRO A 28 13.21 6.96 29.23
C PRO A 28 11.83 7.64 29.09
N LEU A 29 10.93 7.04 28.30
CA LEU A 29 9.55 7.51 28.15
C LEU A 29 8.71 7.16 29.38
N GLU A 30 8.85 5.97 29.94
CA GLU A 30 8.22 5.59 31.22
C GLU A 30 8.62 6.54 32.35
N GLU A 31 9.90 6.92 32.41
CA GLU A 31 10.45 7.86 33.39
C GLU A 31 9.84 9.27 33.24
N GLN A 32 9.61 9.74 32.01
CA GLN A 32 8.96 11.03 31.77
C GLN A 32 7.45 11.02 32.04
N LEU A 33 6.78 9.90 31.76
CA LEU A 33 5.34 9.75 31.92
C LEU A 33 4.94 9.40 33.37
N GLY A 34 5.87 8.86 34.16
CA GLY A 34 5.63 8.49 35.56
C GLY A 34 4.81 7.21 35.74
N PHE A 35 4.67 6.40 34.69
CA PHE A 35 4.02 5.08 34.76
C PHE A 35 4.67 4.09 33.79
N GLU A 36 4.62 2.80 34.11
CA GLU A 36 5.09 1.73 33.23
C GLU A 36 4.18 1.62 32.00
N ILE A 37 4.80 1.54 30.83
CA ILE A 37 4.06 1.34 29.58
C ILE A 37 3.55 -0.12 29.57
N PRO A 38 2.23 -0.33 29.44
CA PRO A 38 1.66 -1.68 29.46
C PRO A 38 2.24 -2.56 28.35
N ASP A 39 2.40 -3.86 28.64
CA ASP A 39 2.91 -4.84 27.66
C ASP A 39 2.13 -4.81 26.32
N SER A 40 0.84 -4.44 26.32
CA SER A 40 0.03 -4.28 25.09
C SER A 40 0.49 -3.13 24.20
N GLU A 41 0.95 -2.02 24.78
CA GLU A 41 1.49 -0.89 24.04
C GLU A 41 2.90 -1.21 23.53
N VAL A 42 3.71 -1.90 24.35
CA VAL A 42 5.00 -2.44 23.90
C VAL A 42 4.81 -3.37 22.71
N SER A 43 3.78 -4.24 22.73
CA SER A 43 3.43 -5.09 21.57
C SER A 43 3.06 -4.28 20.33
N TYR A 44 2.39 -3.13 20.47
CA TYR A 44 2.08 -2.25 19.34
C TYR A 44 3.36 -1.70 18.69
N PHE A 45 4.32 -1.23 19.49
CA PHE A 45 5.64 -0.82 18.99
C PHE A 45 6.40 -1.97 18.34
N VAL A 46 6.36 -3.18 18.92
CA VAL A 46 7.02 -4.37 18.38
C VAL A 46 6.46 -4.76 17.02
N ILE A 47 5.15 -4.64 16.79
CA ILE A 47 4.55 -4.89 15.47
C ILE A 47 5.04 -3.86 14.46
N HIS A 48 5.07 -2.58 14.84
CA HIS A 48 5.47 -1.51 13.93
C HIS A 48 6.96 -1.60 13.56
N PHE A 49 7.82 -1.86 14.53
CA PHE A 49 9.25 -2.08 14.31
C PHE A 49 9.55 -3.44 13.68
N GLY A 50 8.80 -4.48 14.01
CA GLY A 50 8.90 -5.81 13.42
C GLY A 50 8.60 -5.75 11.92
N GLY A 51 7.47 -5.14 11.53
CA GLY A 51 7.14 -4.93 10.12
C GLY A 51 8.16 -4.06 9.38
N TYR A 52 8.77 -3.08 10.06
CA TYR A 52 9.86 -2.28 9.48
C TYR A 52 11.18 -3.07 9.37
N LEU A 53 11.50 -3.95 10.32
CA LEU A 53 12.69 -4.81 10.28
C LEU A 53 12.55 -5.93 9.26
N GLU A 54 11.35 -6.47 9.06
CA GLU A 54 11.04 -7.41 7.99
C GLU A 54 11.11 -6.73 6.61
N ALA A 55 10.69 -5.47 6.52
CA ALA A 55 10.85 -4.67 5.31
C ALA A 55 12.31 -4.20 5.06
N ALA A 56 13.09 -4.00 6.13
CA ALA A 56 14.49 -3.58 6.09
C ALA A 56 15.49 -4.74 5.97
N GLN A 57 15.05 -5.97 6.26
CA GLN A 57 15.66 -7.18 5.72
C GLN A 57 15.39 -7.18 4.22
N GLN A 58 16.19 -6.42 3.46
CA GLN A 58 16.31 -6.68 2.03
C GLN A 58 16.55 -8.18 1.88
N PRO A 59 15.78 -8.90 1.04
CA PRO A 59 16.04 -10.31 0.82
C PRO A 59 17.49 -10.41 0.38
N SER A 60 18.33 -11.07 1.18
CA SER A 60 19.68 -11.41 0.76
C SER A 60 19.50 -12.32 -0.45
N HIS A 61 19.55 -11.75 -1.64
CA HIS A 61 19.34 -12.49 -2.85
C HIS A 61 20.39 -13.60 -2.90
N ARG A 62 19.91 -14.84 -2.94
CA ARG A 62 20.75 -16.04 -2.87
C ARG A 62 21.55 -16.22 -4.16
N TYR A 63 21.01 -15.72 -5.27
CA TYR A 63 21.58 -15.85 -6.60
C TYR A 63 21.62 -14.51 -7.30
N GLN A 64 22.60 -14.31 -8.17
CA GLN A 64 22.71 -13.14 -9.04
C GLN A 64 22.49 -13.54 -10.49
N ALA A 65 21.60 -12.83 -11.18
CA ALA A 65 21.28 -13.11 -12.57
C ALA A 65 21.41 -11.86 -13.44
N LEU A 66 21.83 -12.11 -14.67
CA LEU A 66 21.92 -11.11 -15.72
C LEU A 66 20.74 -11.25 -16.69
N VAL A 67 20.21 -10.12 -17.17
CA VAL A 67 19.12 -10.10 -18.17
C VAL A 67 19.63 -9.45 -19.46
N VAL A 68 19.57 -10.20 -20.56
CA VAL A 68 20.01 -9.75 -21.89
C VAL A 68 18.81 -9.63 -22.83
N CYS A 69 18.58 -8.44 -23.38
CA CYS A 69 17.51 -8.22 -24.34
C CYS A 69 18.00 -7.26 -25.45
N PRO A 70 17.85 -7.61 -26.75
CA PRO A 70 18.23 -6.74 -27.85
C PRO A 70 17.36 -5.49 -27.98
N ASN A 71 16.11 -5.54 -27.51
CA ASN A 71 15.03 -4.66 -27.98
C ASN A 71 14.78 -3.42 -27.09
N GLY A 72 15.86 -2.78 -26.62
CA GLY A 72 15.80 -1.49 -25.90
C GLY A 72 15.38 -1.57 -24.42
N VAL A 73 15.47 -0.42 -23.73
CA VAL A 73 15.31 -0.29 -22.26
C VAL A 73 13.91 -0.71 -21.77
N SER A 74 12.85 -0.32 -22.48
CA SER A 74 11.46 -0.58 -22.09
C SER A 74 11.10 -2.08 -22.10
N SER A 75 11.44 -2.80 -23.16
CA SER A 75 11.21 -4.25 -23.28
C SER A 75 12.01 -5.04 -22.24
N SER A 76 13.21 -4.56 -21.91
CA SER A 76 14.10 -5.18 -20.93
C SER A 76 13.57 -5.05 -19.51
N LEU A 77 12.95 -3.90 -19.20
CA LEU A 77 12.30 -3.66 -17.91
C LEU A 77 11.10 -4.59 -17.68
N ILE A 78 10.26 -4.82 -18.70
CA ILE A 78 9.12 -5.74 -18.61
C ILE A 78 9.59 -7.17 -18.33
N VAL A 79 10.62 -7.63 -19.03
CA VAL A 79 11.19 -8.98 -18.80
C VAL A 79 11.81 -9.07 -17.41
N LYS A 80 12.60 -8.07 -17.00
CA LYS A 80 13.19 -8.00 -15.66
C LYS A 80 12.12 -8.04 -14.57
N GLU A 81 11.01 -7.32 -14.75
CA GLU A 81 9.91 -7.29 -13.79
C GLU A 81 9.19 -8.65 -13.72
N ASN A 82 8.87 -9.26 -14.86
CA ASN A 82 8.30 -10.61 -14.89
C ASN A 82 9.19 -11.64 -14.19
N LEU A 83 10.52 -11.53 -14.35
CA LEU A 83 11.49 -12.42 -13.72
C LEU A 83 11.62 -12.16 -12.21
N ARG A 84 11.62 -10.90 -11.76
CA ARG A 84 11.59 -10.54 -10.34
C ARG A 84 10.37 -11.10 -9.63
N GLN A 85 9.21 -11.05 -10.28
CA GLN A 85 7.96 -11.61 -9.74
C GLN A 85 8.00 -13.14 -9.64
N LEU A 86 8.67 -13.81 -10.59
CA LEU A 86 8.80 -15.27 -10.59
C LEU A 86 9.89 -15.77 -9.63
N PHE A 87 10.96 -15.00 -9.43
CA PHE A 87 12.15 -15.41 -8.69
C PHE A 87 12.65 -14.31 -7.73
N PRO A 88 11.94 -14.06 -6.61
CA PRO A 88 12.30 -12.98 -5.68
C PRO A 88 13.66 -13.16 -4.99
N ASN A 89 14.19 -14.39 -4.92
CA ASN A 89 15.51 -14.67 -4.34
C ASN A 89 16.67 -14.47 -5.33
N ILE A 90 16.37 -14.12 -6.58
CA ILE A 90 17.37 -13.76 -7.58
C ILE A 90 17.50 -12.24 -7.61
N TYR A 91 18.73 -11.75 -7.47
CA TYR A 91 19.07 -10.36 -7.78
C TYR A 91 19.24 -10.23 -9.29
N PHE A 92 18.37 -9.46 -9.94
CA PHE A 92 18.50 -9.15 -11.36
C PHE A 92 19.27 -7.84 -11.53
N ALA A 93 20.51 -7.95 -12.00
CA ALA A 93 21.35 -6.79 -12.31
C ALA A 93 20.74 -5.92 -13.42
N ASP A 94 21.35 -4.76 -13.68
CA ASP A 94 20.88 -3.86 -14.73
C ASP A 94 20.92 -4.54 -16.10
N THR A 95 19.96 -4.17 -16.96
CA THR A 95 19.76 -4.83 -18.25
C THR A 95 20.80 -4.32 -19.25
N TYR A 96 21.60 -5.21 -19.80
CA TYR A 96 22.56 -4.85 -20.83
C TYR A 96 21.96 -5.12 -22.23
N SER A 97 22.18 -4.19 -23.15
CA SER A 97 21.99 -4.48 -24.58
C SER A 97 23.06 -5.49 -25.03
N ILE A 98 22.78 -6.23 -26.11
CA ILE A 98 23.73 -7.22 -26.66
C ILE A 98 25.10 -6.61 -26.98
N GLN A 99 25.17 -5.31 -27.28
CA GLN A 99 26.43 -4.61 -27.58
C GLN A 99 27.27 -4.30 -26.33
N GLY A 100 26.67 -4.32 -25.14
CA GLY A 100 27.37 -4.19 -23.86
C GLY A 100 27.74 -5.53 -23.22
N TRP A 101 27.40 -6.66 -23.86
CA TRP A 101 27.62 -8.02 -23.34
C TRP A 101 29.11 -8.38 -23.23
N GLU A 102 29.91 -8.03 -24.23
CA GLU A 102 31.33 -8.43 -24.31
C GLU A 102 32.22 -7.81 -23.22
N THR A 103 31.74 -6.77 -22.52
CA THR A 103 32.49 -6.07 -21.47
C THR A 103 32.05 -6.45 -20.06
N VAL A 104 31.06 -7.34 -19.91
CA VAL A 104 30.54 -7.78 -18.61
C VAL A 104 31.45 -8.87 -18.05
N ASP A 105 31.88 -8.71 -16.80
CA ASP A 105 32.52 -9.80 -16.06
C ASP A 105 31.45 -10.83 -15.67
N GLU A 106 31.36 -11.92 -16.45
CA GLU A 106 30.39 -13.00 -16.24
C GLU A 106 30.56 -13.68 -14.87
N LYS A 107 31.75 -13.62 -14.24
CA LYS A 107 32.06 -14.36 -13.01
C LYS A 107 31.31 -13.88 -11.77
N GLN A 108 30.65 -12.72 -11.84
CA GLN A 108 29.84 -12.19 -10.74
C GLN A 108 28.40 -12.74 -10.75
N TYR A 109 27.98 -13.44 -11.80
CA TYR A 109 26.63 -13.94 -11.96
C TYR A 109 26.58 -15.47 -11.91
N ASP A 110 25.47 -16.00 -11.41
CA ASP A 110 25.20 -17.43 -11.38
C ASP A 110 24.49 -17.92 -12.65
N MET A 111 23.75 -17.03 -13.32
CA MET A 111 22.92 -17.39 -14.49
C MET A 111 22.58 -16.20 -15.38
N VAL A 112 22.10 -16.52 -16.59
CA VAL A 112 21.72 -15.54 -17.61
C VAL A 112 20.31 -15.82 -18.13
N PHE A 113 19.48 -14.79 -18.17
CA PHE A 113 18.18 -14.81 -18.85
C PHE A 113 18.27 -13.98 -20.12
N GLY A 114 17.83 -14.52 -21.25
CA GLY A 114 17.89 -13.78 -22.51
C GLY A 114 16.71 -14.02 -23.43
N THR A 115 16.30 -12.99 -24.17
CA THR A 115 15.30 -13.13 -25.24
C THR A 115 15.89 -13.62 -26.56
N VAL A 116 17.22 -13.62 -26.65
CA VAL A 116 18.01 -14.28 -27.69
C VAL A 116 19.16 -15.03 -27.04
N LYS A 117 19.58 -16.11 -27.68
CA LYS A 117 20.72 -16.90 -27.20
C LYS A 117 22.00 -16.07 -27.29
N VAL A 118 22.77 -16.08 -26.20
CA VAL A 118 24.12 -15.51 -26.15
C VAL A 118 25.13 -16.62 -25.91
N ASP A 119 26.38 -16.36 -26.28
CA ASP A 119 27.50 -17.25 -25.98
C ASP A 119 27.94 -16.99 -24.53
N THR A 120 27.79 -17.99 -23.67
CA THR A 120 28.11 -17.92 -22.23
C THR A 120 28.36 -19.32 -21.69
N ASP A 121 29.27 -19.40 -20.71
CA ASP A 121 29.52 -20.64 -19.96
C ASP A 121 28.54 -20.81 -18.78
N LEU A 122 27.74 -19.79 -18.46
CA LEU A 122 26.74 -19.83 -17.40
C LEU A 122 25.45 -20.53 -17.85
N PRO A 123 24.66 -21.08 -16.92
CA PRO A 123 23.31 -21.55 -17.21
C PRO A 123 22.45 -20.45 -17.86
N PHE A 124 22.04 -20.71 -19.10
CA PHE A 124 21.24 -19.77 -19.91
C PHE A 124 19.77 -20.19 -19.98
N PHE A 125 18.87 -19.26 -19.68
CA PHE A 125 17.43 -19.44 -19.75
C PHE A 125 16.83 -18.54 -20.84
N LEU A 126 16.29 -19.16 -21.88
CA LEU A 126 15.58 -18.45 -22.95
C LEU A 126 14.22 -17.97 -22.45
N VAL A 127 13.95 -16.68 -22.59
CA VAL A 127 12.72 -16.03 -22.12
C VAL A 127 12.02 -15.27 -23.24
N SER A 128 10.69 -15.27 -23.25
CA SER A 128 9.91 -14.44 -24.19
C SER A 128 9.58 -13.08 -23.57
N GLN A 129 9.50 -12.03 -24.40
CA GLN A 129 9.11 -10.68 -23.96
C GLN A 129 7.71 -10.67 -23.31
N VAL A 130 6.81 -11.48 -23.84
CA VAL A 130 5.49 -11.74 -23.28
C VAL A 130 5.48 -13.20 -22.83
N MET A 131 5.39 -13.42 -21.51
CA MET A 131 5.37 -14.76 -20.94
C MET A 131 3.93 -15.23 -20.73
N THR A 132 3.54 -16.28 -21.44
CA THR A 132 2.27 -16.99 -21.18
C THR A 132 2.35 -17.76 -19.86
N ALA A 133 1.21 -18.11 -19.27
CA ALA A 133 1.18 -18.88 -18.02
C ALA A 133 1.93 -20.22 -18.14
N SER A 134 1.85 -20.90 -19.30
CA SER A 134 2.60 -22.13 -19.57
C SER A 134 4.11 -21.88 -19.59
N HIS A 135 4.58 -20.85 -20.30
CA HIS A 135 6.00 -20.50 -20.34
C HIS A 135 6.54 -20.11 -18.97
N LYS A 136 5.77 -19.36 -18.16
CA LYS A 136 6.16 -19.03 -16.78
C LYS A 136 6.34 -20.29 -15.94
N LYS A 137 5.42 -21.26 -16.05
CA LYS A 137 5.49 -22.54 -15.33
C LYS A 137 6.69 -23.38 -15.75
N GLU A 138 6.94 -23.49 -17.04
CA GLU A 138 8.10 -24.22 -17.59
C GLU A 138 9.43 -23.58 -17.15
N LEU A 139 9.54 -22.26 -17.31
CA LEU A 139 10.72 -21.50 -16.88
C LEU A 139 10.98 -21.67 -15.40
N PHE A 140 9.93 -21.57 -14.57
CA PHE A 140 10.02 -21.76 -13.13
C PHE A 140 10.53 -23.14 -12.74
N GLN A 141 9.99 -24.20 -13.37
CA GLN A 141 10.45 -25.57 -13.11
C GLN A 141 11.89 -25.78 -13.56
N LEU A 142 12.27 -25.17 -14.68
CA LEU A 142 13.61 -25.27 -15.23
C LEU A 142 14.64 -24.57 -14.33
N VAL A 143 14.38 -23.31 -13.93
CA VAL A 143 15.27 -22.54 -13.06
C VAL A 143 15.41 -23.21 -11.69
N ASN A 144 14.32 -23.62 -11.04
CA ASN A 144 14.39 -24.26 -9.72
C ASN A 144 15.10 -25.63 -9.73
N ARG A 145 15.21 -26.29 -10.88
CA ARG A 145 15.99 -27.52 -11.02
C ARG A 145 17.50 -27.27 -10.92
N TYR A 146 17.99 -26.18 -11.52
CA TYR A 146 19.41 -25.82 -11.47
C TYR A 146 19.75 -24.97 -10.24
N PHE A 147 18.80 -24.16 -9.77
CA PHE A 147 18.95 -23.21 -8.67
C PHE A 147 17.81 -23.40 -7.66
N PRO A 148 17.92 -24.37 -6.74
CA PRO A 148 16.91 -24.60 -5.71
C PRO A 148 16.70 -23.34 -4.86
N ASN A 149 15.45 -23.03 -4.51
CA ASN A 149 15.07 -21.83 -3.75
C ASN A 149 15.32 -20.49 -4.47
N ALA A 150 15.50 -20.50 -5.81
CA ALA A 150 15.50 -19.30 -6.63
C ALA A 150 14.16 -18.56 -6.60
N ALA A 151 13.06 -19.31 -6.51
CA ALA A 151 11.79 -18.79 -6.05
C ALA A 151 11.75 -18.92 -4.51
N TYR A 152 11.80 -17.81 -3.76
CA TYR A 152 11.42 -17.84 -2.35
C TYR A 152 9.93 -18.09 -2.28
N PHE A 153 9.52 -19.00 -1.42
CA PHE A 153 8.13 -19.16 -1.06
C PHE A 153 7.95 -18.66 0.37
N PRO A 154 6.89 -17.90 0.66
CA PRO A 154 6.53 -17.58 2.03
C PRO A 154 6.48 -18.86 2.88
N LEU A 155 6.93 -18.81 4.14
CA LEU A 155 6.93 -19.94 5.07
C LEU A 155 5.52 -20.57 5.17
N GLU A 156 4.50 -19.74 4.99
CA GLU A 156 3.08 -20.06 4.94
C GLU A 156 2.74 -21.05 3.82
N ILE A 157 3.42 -21.02 2.67
CA ILE A 157 3.20 -21.98 1.57
C ILE A 157 3.70 -23.38 1.95
N GLU A 158 4.85 -23.47 2.62
CA GLU A 158 5.39 -24.75 3.08
C GLU A 158 4.47 -25.36 4.15
N GLN A 159 3.97 -24.53 5.07
CA GLN A 159 2.98 -24.94 6.07
C GLN A 159 1.67 -25.39 5.42
N LEU A 160 1.20 -24.67 4.40
CA LEU A 160 -0.01 -25.02 3.66
C LEU A 160 0.13 -26.35 2.92
N LEU A 161 1.28 -26.59 2.27
CA LEU A 161 1.56 -27.88 1.63
C LEU A 161 1.65 -29.02 2.64
N ALA A 162 2.28 -28.79 3.80
CA ALA A 162 2.31 -29.77 4.88
C ALA A 162 0.90 -30.12 5.38
N LEU A 163 0.04 -29.11 5.55
CA LEU A 163 -1.35 -29.29 5.97
C LEU A 163 -2.20 -30.01 4.90
N ILE A 164 -2.04 -29.65 3.63
CA ILE A 164 -2.68 -30.35 2.50
C ILE A 164 -2.23 -31.82 2.48
N GLY A 165 -0.93 -32.07 2.65
CA GLY A 165 -0.36 -33.42 2.68
C GLY A 165 -0.88 -34.31 3.81
N GLN A 166 -1.38 -33.71 4.91
CA GLN A 166 -2.02 -34.46 6.00
C GLN A 166 -3.41 -34.99 5.62
N HIS A 167 -4.09 -34.36 4.66
CA HIS A 167 -5.48 -34.65 4.31
C HIS A 167 -5.69 -35.07 2.83
N ALA A 168 -4.66 -34.97 2.00
CA ALA A 168 -4.71 -35.27 0.58
C ALA A 168 -3.39 -35.84 0.06
N THR A 169 -3.45 -36.63 -1.01
CA THR A 169 -2.25 -37.09 -1.72
C THR A 169 -1.81 -36.03 -2.74
N ILE A 170 -0.57 -35.55 -2.62
CA ILE A 170 -0.01 -34.56 -3.54
C ILE A 170 0.70 -35.29 -4.69
N HIS A 171 0.08 -35.32 -5.86
CA HIS A 171 0.65 -35.99 -7.05
C HIS A 171 1.78 -35.19 -7.72
N GLN A 172 1.72 -33.86 -7.65
CA GLN A 172 2.66 -32.94 -8.32
C GLN A 172 2.97 -31.75 -7.41
N GLU A 173 3.88 -31.94 -6.46
CA GLU A 173 4.17 -30.95 -5.41
C GLU A 173 4.71 -29.62 -5.97
N GLN A 174 5.66 -29.66 -6.90
CA GLN A 174 6.28 -28.44 -7.45
C GLN A 174 5.30 -27.60 -8.28
N PRO A 175 4.48 -28.19 -9.19
CA PRO A 175 3.41 -27.48 -9.85
C PRO A 175 2.36 -26.91 -8.89
N LEU A 176 1.93 -27.68 -7.88
CA LEU A 176 0.97 -27.22 -6.88
C LEU A 176 1.52 -26.02 -6.09
N LYS A 177 2.79 -26.09 -5.69
CA LYS A 177 3.49 -25.01 -4.98
C LYS A 177 3.53 -23.72 -5.80
N TYR A 178 3.87 -23.81 -7.09
CA TYR A 178 3.83 -22.68 -8.01
C TYR A 178 2.42 -22.07 -8.10
N GLU A 179 1.40 -22.90 -8.28
CA GLU A 179 0.02 -22.44 -8.45
C GLU A 179 -0.54 -21.79 -7.17
N LEU A 180 -0.20 -22.31 -5.99
CA LEU A 180 -0.56 -21.70 -4.70
C LEU A 180 0.07 -20.32 -4.52
N VAL A 181 1.33 -20.17 -4.91
CA VAL A 181 2.05 -18.89 -4.82
C VAL A 181 1.46 -17.87 -5.77
N GLN A 182 1.16 -18.27 -7.01
CA GLN A 182 0.48 -17.40 -7.97
C GLN A 182 -0.90 -17.00 -7.47
N PHE A 183 -1.68 -17.93 -6.90
CA PHE A 183 -3.00 -17.64 -6.34
C PHE A 183 -2.96 -16.64 -5.17
N LEU A 184 -2.04 -16.82 -4.22
CA LEU A 184 -1.91 -15.89 -3.09
C LEU A 184 -1.37 -14.53 -3.53
N ASN A 185 -0.41 -14.48 -4.46
CA ASN A 185 0.12 -13.22 -4.99
C ASN A 185 -0.91 -12.47 -5.83
N GLN A 186 -1.74 -13.16 -6.62
CA GLN A 186 -2.85 -12.55 -7.36
C GLN A 186 -3.87 -11.91 -6.41
N ARG A 187 -4.26 -12.61 -5.34
CA ARG A 187 -5.11 -12.02 -4.30
C ARG A 187 -4.46 -10.80 -3.64
N SER A 188 -3.16 -10.85 -3.38
CA SER A 188 -2.43 -9.70 -2.83
C SER A 188 -2.38 -8.51 -3.80
N LEU A 189 -2.31 -8.75 -5.12
CA LEU A 189 -2.37 -7.69 -6.14
C LEU A 189 -3.79 -7.12 -6.33
N GLU A 190 -4.82 -7.98 -6.29
CA GLU A 190 -6.23 -7.55 -6.33
C GLU A 190 -6.62 -6.76 -5.06
N GLN A 191 -6.08 -7.14 -3.90
CA GLN A 191 -6.24 -6.39 -2.64
C GLN A 191 -5.34 -5.15 -2.54
N ARG A 192 -4.32 -5.00 -3.41
CA ARG A 192 -3.38 -3.86 -3.43
C ARG A 192 -3.70 -2.81 -4.49
N ARG A 193 -4.83 -2.88 -5.20
CA ARG A 193 -5.27 -1.75 -6.02
C ARG A 193 -5.77 -0.63 -5.09
N SER A 194 -4.83 0.14 -4.54
CA SER A 194 -5.15 1.45 -3.97
C SER A 194 -5.57 2.35 -5.13
N PRO A 195 -6.83 2.84 -5.13
CA PRO A 195 -7.28 3.72 -6.19
C PRO A 195 -6.45 5.00 -6.20
N MET A 196 -6.29 5.57 -7.39
CA MET A 196 -5.64 6.86 -7.56
C MET A 196 -6.56 7.98 -7.11
N LEU A 197 -6.00 9.15 -6.79
CA LEU A 197 -6.81 10.29 -6.32
C LEU A 197 -7.84 10.73 -7.37
N GLU A 198 -7.47 10.71 -8.66
CA GLU A 198 -8.36 11.00 -9.79
C GLU A 198 -9.51 10.00 -9.97
N GLU A 199 -9.40 8.80 -9.40
CA GLU A 199 -10.48 7.79 -9.43
C GLU A 199 -11.50 8.03 -8.32
N LEU A 200 -11.11 8.72 -7.24
CA LEU A 200 -11.96 8.99 -6.08
C LEU A 200 -12.59 10.39 -6.13
N LEU A 201 -11.84 11.39 -6.59
CA LEU A 201 -12.30 12.76 -6.76
C LEU A 201 -12.64 12.99 -8.23
N THR A 202 -13.94 12.93 -8.54
CA THR A 202 -14.50 13.06 -9.88
C THR A 202 -15.42 14.27 -9.98
N ALA A 203 -15.99 14.51 -11.16
CA ALA A 203 -16.97 15.58 -11.34
C ALA A 203 -18.23 15.37 -10.47
N GLU A 204 -18.61 14.12 -10.23
CA GLU A 204 -19.76 13.73 -9.41
C GLU A 204 -19.52 13.90 -7.91
N THR A 205 -18.27 13.83 -7.46
CA THR A 205 -17.91 13.99 -6.05
C THR A 205 -17.37 15.38 -5.71
N PHE A 206 -17.31 16.28 -6.70
CA PHE A 206 -16.99 17.69 -6.54
C PHE A 206 -18.25 18.54 -6.32
N GLN A 207 -18.21 19.42 -5.34
CA GLN A 207 -19.28 20.34 -5.02
C GLN A 207 -18.75 21.73 -4.68
N ARG A 208 -19.58 22.74 -4.93
CA ARG A 208 -19.34 24.12 -4.50
C ARG A 208 -20.62 24.67 -3.87
N SER A 209 -20.48 25.43 -2.78
CA SER A 209 -21.60 26.11 -2.13
C SER A 209 -21.31 27.59 -1.91
N GLU A 210 -22.28 28.41 -2.32
CA GLU A 210 -22.30 29.86 -2.06
C GLU A 210 -23.11 30.21 -0.80
N GLN A 211 -23.73 29.20 -0.18
CA GLN A 211 -24.58 29.37 0.99
C GLN A 211 -23.75 29.59 2.25
N GLU A 212 -24.33 30.32 3.20
CA GLU A 212 -23.80 30.43 4.54
C GLU A 212 -24.29 29.22 5.35
N LEU A 213 -23.35 28.37 5.78
CA LEU A 213 -23.65 27.09 6.40
C LEU A 213 -23.13 27.07 7.83
N GLU A 214 -23.79 26.31 8.69
CA GLU A 214 -23.18 25.82 9.93
C GLU A 214 -22.19 24.70 9.60
N TRP A 215 -21.22 24.48 10.48
CA TRP A 215 -20.14 23.53 10.22
C TRP A 215 -20.66 22.08 10.10
N GLN A 216 -21.71 21.72 10.83
CA GLN A 216 -22.38 20.41 10.70
C GLN A 216 -23.00 20.25 9.32
N ALA A 217 -23.65 21.29 8.81
CA ALA A 217 -24.26 21.30 7.48
C ALA A 217 -23.19 21.21 6.38
N ALA A 218 -22.02 21.83 6.57
CA ALA A 218 -20.89 21.70 5.65
C ALA A 218 -20.33 20.27 5.63
N ILE A 219 -20.19 19.59 6.78
CA ILE A 219 -19.79 18.17 6.84
C ILE A 219 -20.82 17.29 6.12
N ALA A 220 -22.11 17.50 6.37
CA ALA A 220 -23.18 16.74 5.72
C ALA A 220 -23.17 16.95 4.20
N LEU A 221 -23.05 18.20 3.73
CA LEU A 221 -22.97 18.53 2.31
C LEU A 221 -21.73 17.92 1.67
N ALA A 222 -20.56 17.99 2.31
CA ALA A 222 -19.34 17.38 1.81
C ALA A 222 -19.51 15.86 1.62
N ALA A 223 -20.23 15.20 2.53
CA ALA A 223 -20.47 13.76 2.49
C ALA A 223 -21.58 13.31 1.52
N GLN A 224 -22.40 14.24 1.01
CA GLN A 224 -23.59 13.91 0.21
C GLN A 224 -23.32 13.01 -1.01
N PRO A 225 -22.27 13.24 -1.84
CA PRO A 225 -21.99 12.35 -2.98
C PRO A 225 -21.65 10.91 -2.56
N LEU A 226 -21.02 10.75 -1.39
CA LEU A 226 -20.70 9.44 -0.84
C LEU A 226 -21.96 8.75 -0.30
N LEU A 227 -22.92 9.52 0.22
CA LEU A 227 -24.21 8.99 0.64
C LEU A 227 -25.06 8.56 -0.56
N ASP A 228 -25.12 9.40 -1.59
CA ASP A 228 -25.92 9.16 -2.80
C ASP A 228 -25.43 7.94 -3.60
N SER A 229 -24.12 7.72 -3.62
CA SER A 229 -23.49 6.54 -4.23
C SER A 229 -23.61 5.27 -3.37
N GLY A 230 -24.04 5.39 -2.11
CA GLY A 230 -24.11 4.28 -1.16
C GLY A 230 -22.76 3.88 -0.53
N ALA A 231 -21.69 4.65 -0.76
CA ALA A 231 -20.38 4.42 -0.17
C ALA A 231 -20.37 4.58 1.36
N ILE A 232 -21.29 5.39 1.91
CA ILE A 232 -21.50 5.56 3.34
C ILE A 232 -22.97 5.42 3.72
N GLN A 233 -23.22 5.09 4.99
CA GLN A 233 -24.52 5.12 5.61
C GLN A 233 -24.80 6.49 6.26
N PRO A 234 -26.07 6.90 6.46
CA PRO A 234 -26.41 8.19 7.08
C PRO A 234 -25.75 8.43 8.44
N HIS A 235 -25.63 7.39 9.26
CA HIS A 235 -25.02 7.47 10.59
C HIS A 235 -23.50 7.75 10.57
N TYR A 236 -22.83 7.61 9.42
CA TYR A 236 -21.43 8.01 9.26
C TYR A 236 -21.27 9.54 9.37
N ILE A 237 -22.23 10.30 8.84
CA ILE A 237 -22.25 11.77 8.92
C ILE A 237 -22.43 12.20 10.38
N GLU A 238 -23.38 11.58 11.08
CA GLU A 238 -23.62 11.81 12.51
C GLU A 238 -22.37 11.48 13.35
N ALA A 239 -21.68 10.38 13.03
CA ALA A 239 -20.44 9.99 13.70
C ALA A 239 -19.30 11.01 13.52
N MET A 240 -19.15 11.59 12.32
CA MET A 240 -18.18 12.65 12.06
C MET A 240 -18.48 13.90 12.90
N ILE A 241 -19.73 14.37 12.87
CA ILE A 241 -20.17 15.55 13.63
C ILE A 241 -19.94 15.35 15.12
N ARG A 242 -20.41 14.23 15.67
CA ARG A 242 -20.26 13.90 17.09
C ARG A 242 -18.80 13.84 17.53
N LYS A 243 -17.90 13.31 16.69
CA LYS A 243 -16.47 13.26 17.01
C LYS A 243 -15.84 14.65 17.08
N VAL A 244 -16.26 15.58 16.22
CA VAL A 244 -15.79 16.97 16.28
C VAL A 244 -16.28 17.64 17.57
N GLU A 245 -17.53 17.38 17.99
CA GLU A 245 -18.06 17.86 19.27
C GLU A 245 -17.32 17.26 20.48
N GLU A 246 -16.98 15.97 20.43
CA GLU A 246 -16.36 15.24 21.56
C GLU A 246 -14.85 15.50 21.69
N PHE A 247 -14.12 15.53 20.56
CA PHE A 247 -12.66 15.56 20.54
C PHE A 247 -12.07 16.89 20.05
N GLY A 248 -12.92 17.86 19.71
CA GLY A 248 -12.49 19.14 19.16
C GLY A 248 -12.28 19.08 17.63
N PRO A 249 -11.73 20.15 17.03
CA PRO A 249 -11.60 20.28 15.58
C PRO A 249 -10.42 19.48 15.00
N PHE A 250 -10.29 18.20 15.36
CA PHE A 250 -9.18 17.33 14.91
C PHE A 250 -9.13 17.13 13.38
N ILE A 251 -10.23 17.42 12.69
CA ILE A 251 -10.32 17.37 11.23
C ILE A 251 -9.73 18.59 10.54
N ASP A 252 -9.44 19.68 11.28
CA ASP A 252 -8.80 20.89 10.75
C ASP A 252 -7.30 20.65 10.52
N LEU A 253 -6.86 20.76 9.26
CA LEU A 253 -5.46 20.65 8.85
C LEU A 253 -4.75 22.01 8.79
N GLY A 254 -5.46 23.09 9.14
CA GLY A 254 -5.03 24.46 8.95
C GLY A 254 -5.20 24.94 7.51
N LYS A 255 -4.88 26.21 7.28
CA LYS A 255 -4.97 26.89 5.97
C LYS A 255 -6.37 26.85 5.33
N GLY A 256 -7.43 26.70 6.12
CA GLY A 256 -8.81 26.68 5.60
C GLY A 256 -9.31 25.30 5.17
N ILE A 257 -8.66 24.21 5.59
CA ILE A 257 -8.89 22.87 5.05
C ILE A 257 -9.31 21.92 6.15
N ALA A 258 -10.41 21.20 5.95
CA ALA A 258 -10.82 20.10 6.81
C ALA A 258 -10.88 18.78 6.05
N ILE A 259 -10.60 17.68 6.76
CA ILE A 259 -10.81 16.31 6.27
C ILE A 259 -11.83 15.60 7.17
N PRO A 260 -13.14 15.75 6.92
CA PRO A 260 -14.16 15.01 7.65
C PRO A 260 -14.01 13.49 7.43
N HIS A 261 -13.86 12.75 8.52
CA HIS A 261 -13.81 11.29 8.50
C HIS A 261 -14.21 10.71 9.86
N ALA A 262 -14.71 9.48 9.87
CA ALA A 262 -14.93 8.68 11.07
C ALA A 262 -14.28 7.30 10.87
N ARG A 263 -14.57 6.32 11.73
CA ARG A 263 -13.98 4.98 11.58
C ARG A 263 -14.78 4.16 10.56
N PRO A 264 -14.17 3.17 9.90
CA PRO A 264 -14.88 2.32 8.93
C PRO A 264 -16.16 1.70 9.52
N GLU A 265 -16.09 1.23 10.78
CA GLU A 265 -17.22 0.64 11.49
C GLU A 265 -18.38 1.60 11.78
N ASP A 266 -18.18 2.91 11.64
CA ASP A 266 -19.20 3.94 11.84
C ASP A 266 -20.11 4.14 10.62
N GLY A 267 -20.03 3.24 9.61
CA GLY A 267 -21.00 3.20 8.52
C GLY A 267 -20.42 3.28 7.11
N VAL A 268 -19.12 3.02 6.92
CA VAL A 268 -18.53 2.93 5.57
C VAL A 268 -18.90 1.61 4.91
N GLN A 269 -19.33 1.65 3.66
CA GLN A 269 -19.61 0.48 2.82
C GLN A 269 -18.56 0.30 1.73
N GLU A 270 -18.15 1.41 1.11
CA GLU A 270 -17.17 1.42 0.02
C GLU A 270 -16.17 2.57 0.21
N LEU A 271 -15.00 2.43 -0.42
CA LEU A 271 -13.98 3.46 -0.43
C LEU A 271 -14.46 4.66 -1.27
N GLY A 272 -14.35 5.87 -0.73
CA GLY A 272 -14.77 7.08 -1.44
C GLY A 272 -14.13 8.35 -0.92
N MET A 273 -14.03 9.35 -1.79
CA MET A 273 -13.71 10.73 -1.42
C MET A 273 -14.65 11.71 -2.10
N SER A 274 -14.88 12.84 -1.46
CA SER A 274 -15.61 13.95 -2.05
C SER A 274 -15.00 15.28 -1.62
N LEU A 275 -15.17 16.29 -2.44
CA LEU A 275 -14.56 17.61 -2.25
C LEU A 275 -15.65 18.68 -2.31
N LEU A 276 -15.72 19.50 -1.27
CA LEU A 276 -16.61 20.65 -1.18
C LEU A 276 -15.80 21.93 -1.01
N VAL A 277 -15.99 22.85 -1.95
CA VAL A 277 -15.49 24.23 -1.88
C VAL A 277 -16.59 25.14 -1.35
N LEU A 278 -16.25 26.01 -0.38
CA LEU A 278 -17.16 26.98 0.20
C LEU A 278 -16.70 28.40 -0.11
N ASP A 279 -17.61 29.21 -0.66
CA ASP A 279 -17.34 30.64 -0.87
C ASP A 279 -17.29 31.43 0.43
N LYS A 280 -18.10 30.99 1.40
CA LYS A 280 -18.14 31.54 2.75
C LYS A 280 -17.59 30.49 3.72
N PRO A 281 -16.50 30.78 4.45
CA PRO A 281 -15.92 29.80 5.37
C PRO A 281 -16.89 29.48 6.50
N VAL A 282 -16.95 28.20 6.88
CA VAL A 282 -17.57 27.78 8.15
C VAL A 282 -16.53 27.78 9.26
N HIS A 283 -16.96 27.98 10.50
CA HIS A 283 -16.08 27.90 11.67
C HIS A 283 -16.39 26.63 12.44
N LEU A 284 -15.43 25.70 12.54
CA LEU A 284 -15.63 24.46 13.30
C LEU A 284 -15.85 24.81 14.78
N LEU A 285 -16.89 24.21 15.37
CA LEU A 285 -17.32 24.48 16.75
C LEU A 285 -17.59 25.97 17.02
N ASP A 286 -17.97 26.70 15.97
CA ASP A 286 -18.21 28.15 15.99
C ASP A 286 -16.99 28.96 16.48
N ASP A 287 -15.78 28.40 16.39
CA ASP A 287 -14.54 29.06 16.78
C ASP A 287 -13.89 29.77 15.55
N PRO A 288 -13.77 31.12 15.56
CA PRO A 288 -13.12 31.88 14.50
C PRO A 288 -11.67 31.48 14.21
N LYS A 289 -11.01 30.72 15.10
CA LYS A 289 -9.66 30.18 14.88
C LYS A 289 -9.62 29.00 13.92
N HIS A 290 -10.76 28.39 13.64
CA HIS A 290 -10.90 27.21 12.78
C HIS A 290 -11.79 27.51 11.54
N PRO A 291 -11.45 28.52 10.71
CA PRO A 291 -12.19 28.80 9.48
C PRO A 291 -11.88 27.74 8.42
N ILE A 292 -12.90 27.19 7.78
CA ILE A 292 -12.79 26.14 6.75
C ILE A 292 -13.50 26.60 5.48
N SER A 293 -12.76 26.62 4.36
CA SER A 293 -13.26 26.91 3.01
C SER A 293 -13.21 25.69 2.09
N LEU A 294 -12.48 24.64 2.47
CA LEU A 294 -12.35 23.41 1.70
C LEU A 294 -12.55 22.20 2.61
N LEU A 295 -13.49 21.33 2.24
CA LEU A 295 -13.72 20.06 2.93
C LEU A 295 -13.43 18.91 1.98
N ILE A 296 -12.62 17.94 2.42
CA ILE A 296 -12.35 16.71 1.67
C ILE A 296 -12.83 15.53 2.52
N CYS A 297 -14.05 15.06 2.28
CA CYS A 297 -14.63 13.97 3.05
C CYS A 297 -14.02 12.63 2.59
N ILE A 298 -13.68 11.77 3.55
CA ILE A 298 -13.07 10.47 3.28
C ILE A 298 -13.91 9.35 3.90
N ALA A 299 -14.21 8.34 3.09
CA ALA A 299 -14.79 7.08 3.51
C ALA A 299 -13.76 5.97 3.22
N ALA A 300 -13.08 5.49 4.26
CA ALA A 300 -12.07 4.43 4.14
C ALA A 300 -12.61 3.12 4.69
N ILE A 301 -12.48 2.02 3.94
CA ILE A 301 -12.91 0.67 4.35
C ILE A 301 -11.89 -0.05 5.24
N ASP A 302 -10.63 0.39 5.23
CA ASP A 302 -9.55 -0.13 6.06
C ASP A 302 -8.42 0.91 6.20
N ASN A 303 -7.38 0.58 6.99
CA ASN A 303 -6.25 1.46 7.28
C ASN A 303 -5.16 1.50 6.20
N HIS A 304 -5.31 0.80 5.07
CA HIS A 304 -4.25 0.59 4.08
C HIS A 304 -4.63 0.98 2.65
N THR A 305 -5.82 0.62 2.19
CA THR A 305 -6.28 0.73 0.79
C THR A 305 -6.36 2.18 0.32
N HIS A 306 -6.59 3.14 1.23
CA HIS A 306 -6.67 4.58 0.94
C HIS A 306 -5.33 5.32 1.00
N LEU A 307 -4.24 4.69 1.46
CA LEU A 307 -2.98 5.37 1.77
C LEU A 307 -2.31 6.03 0.56
N ARG A 308 -2.47 5.47 -0.65
CA ARG A 308 -1.90 6.06 -1.86
C ARG A 308 -2.60 7.37 -2.26
N ALA A 309 -3.93 7.35 -2.35
CA ALA A 309 -4.72 8.55 -2.64
C ALA A 309 -4.50 9.64 -1.56
N LEU A 310 -4.44 9.26 -0.28
CA LEU A 310 -4.15 10.18 0.81
C LEU A 310 -2.72 10.73 0.75
N SER A 311 -1.73 9.89 0.40
CA SER A 311 -0.35 10.35 0.17
C SER A 311 -0.26 11.31 -1.01
N HIS A 312 -1.04 11.10 -2.08
CA HIS A 312 -1.07 12.03 -3.19
C HIS A 312 -1.74 13.35 -2.79
N LEU A 313 -2.90 13.26 -2.13
CA LEU A 313 -3.62 14.43 -1.61
C LEU A 313 -2.74 15.27 -0.68
N THR A 314 -2.06 14.63 0.28
CA THR A 314 -1.17 15.36 1.20
C THR A 314 0.01 16.04 0.49
N LYS A 315 0.53 15.50 -0.62
CA LYS A 315 1.51 16.21 -1.47
C LYS A 315 0.89 17.47 -2.08
N ILE A 316 -0.33 17.37 -2.61
CA ILE A 316 -1.06 18.52 -3.19
C ILE A 316 -1.28 19.60 -2.11
N LEU A 317 -1.79 19.21 -0.94
CA LEU A 317 -2.11 20.13 0.17
C LEU A 317 -0.88 20.77 0.85
N ARG A 318 0.34 20.27 0.59
CA ARG A 318 1.57 20.90 1.11
C ARG A 318 1.92 22.17 0.35
N ASP A 319 1.54 22.26 -0.92
CA ASP A 319 1.84 23.41 -1.78
C ASP A 319 0.76 24.50 -1.65
N PRO A 320 1.10 25.73 -1.22
CA PRO A 320 0.16 26.84 -1.15
C PRO A 320 -0.49 27.20 -2.50
N GLU A 321 0.19 27.00 -3.63
CA GLU A 321 -0.36 27.30 -4.95
C GLU A 321 -1.50 26.33 -5.29
N ASN A 322 -1.29 25.04 -5.02
CA ASN A 322 -2.30 24.00 -5.19
C ASN A 322 -3.51 24.23 -4.28
N ILE A 323 -3.29 24.65 -3.02
CA ILE A 323 -4.38 25.03 -2.12
C ILE A 323 -5.18 26.19 -2.72
N GLY A 324 -4.49 27.21 -3.24
CA GLY A 324 -5.15 28.34 -3.92
C GLY A 324 -6.00 27.90 -5.11
N GLN A 325 -5.51 26.95 -5.92
CA GLN A 325 -6.27 26.37 -7.03
C GLN A 325 -7.50 25.59 -6.54
N LEU A 326 -7.35 24.76 -5.50
CA LEU A 326 -8.47 23.98 -4.93
C LEU A 326 -9.56 24.89 -4.33
N VAL A 327 -9.17 25.89 -3.53
CA VAL A 327 -10.11 26.83 -2.90
C VAL A 327 -10.75 27.76 -3.94
N GLY A 328 -10.03 28.11 -5.00
CA GLY A 328 -10.53 28.97 -6.07
C GLY A 328 -11.37 28.25 -7.14
N ALA A 329 -11.43 26.91 -7.10
CA ALA A 329 -12.08 26.09 -8.12
C ALA A 329 -13.58 26.41 -8.24
N GLN A 330 -14.02 26.74 -9.46
CA GLN A 330 -15.42 27.02 -9.77
C GLN A 330 -16.14 25.77 -10.28
N GLN A 331 -15.37 24.86 -10.88
CA GLN A 331 -15.84 23.62 -11.50
C GLN A 331 -14.74 22.57 -11.42
N PHE A 332 -15.11 21.29 -11.51
CA PHE A 332 -14.16 20.18 -11.40
C PHE A 332 -13.00 20.25 -12.42
N THR A 333 -13.25 20.76 -13.62
CA THR A 333 -12.22 20.89 -14.67
C THR A 333 -11.06 21.80 -14.27
N ASP A 334 -11.28 22.72 -13.33
CA ASP A 334 -10.24 23.63 -12.85
C ASP A 334 -9.15 22.90 -12.04
N ILE A 335 -9.52 21.76 -11.41
CA ILE A 335 -8.63 20.98 -10.54
C ILE A 335 -8.28 19.61 -11.12
N GLN A 336 -8.91 19.20 -12.22
CA GLN A 336 -8.75 17.84 -12.77
C GLN A 336 -7.28 17.50 -13.08
N ALA A 337 -6.51 18.45 -13.61
CA ALA A 337 -5.09 18.24 -13.91
C ALA A 337 -4.25 18.06 -12.63
N LEU A 338 -4.63 18.74 -11.54
CA LEU A 338 -3.95 18.68 -10.25
C LEU A 338 -4.12 17.31 -9.57
N LEU A 339 -5.22 16.60 -9.86
CA LEU A 339 -5.53 15.30 -9.25
C LEU A 339 -4.82 14.12 -9.91
N LYS A 340 -4.18 14.32 -11.07
CA LYS A 340 -3.44 13.29 -11.80
C LYS A 340 -2.07 13.06 -11.16
N GLU A 341 -1.71 11.80 -10.92
CA GLU A 341 -0.36 11.46 -10.47
C GLU A 341 0.55 11.36 -11.71
N GLU A 342 1.75 11.98 -11.68
CA GLU A 342 2.76 11.88 -12.75
C GLU A 342 3.35 10.48 -12.93
#